data_AF-A0A9P1HG78-F1
#
_entry.id   AF-A0A9P1HG78-F1
#
_cell.length_a   1.000
_cell.length_b   1.000
_cell.length_c   1.000
_cell.angle_alpha   90.00
_cell.angle_beta   90.00
_cell.angle_gamma   90.00
#
_symmetry.space_group_name_H-M   'P 1'
#
loop_
_entity.id
_entity.type
_entity.pdbx_description
1 polymer ?
#
loop_
_entity_poly.entity_id
_entity_poly.type
_entity_poly.pdbx_seq_one_letter_code
_entity_poly.pdbx_strand_id
1 'polypeptide(L)'
;MGGGHHHEPFKVPNYSIYNNYQEFPQLAAHEKRLAQLGLKDPWIRNYVYLYDRKYPHVVGQWAHFKKLILPGWKVGVGAAALLIAAEEAYQYAKHGTTSWDSHH
;
A
#
# COMPACT_ATOMS: atom_id res chain seq x y z
N MET A 1 21.06 -26.30 -22.45
CA MET A 1 22.16 -25.50 -21.86
C MET A 1 21.68 -24.96 -20.53
N GLY A 2 22.16 -25.53 -19.41
CA GLY A 2 21.80 -25.09 -18.07
C GLY A 2 22.77 -24.01 -17.60
N GLY A 3 22.29 -22.77 -17.50
CA GLY A 3 23.05 -21.66 -16.94
C GLY A 3 22.94 -21.70 -15.41
N GLY A 4 24.06 -21.96 -14.74
CA GLY A 4 24.15 -21.89 -13.29
C GLY A 4 23.95 -20.46 -12.81
N HIS A 5 22.82 -20.19 -12.15
CA HIS A 5 22.61 -18.98 -11.38
C HIS A 5 23.48 -19.02 -10.12
N HIS A 6 24.72 -18.56 -10.24
CA HIS A 6 25.49 -18.09 -9.08
C HIS A 6 24.81 -16.82 -8.55
N HIS A 7 23.76 -16.98 -7.74
CA HIS A 7 23.27 -15.89 -6.92
C HIS A 7 24.38 -15.53 -5.93
N GLU A 8 24.74 -14.24 -5.87
CA GLU A 8 25.59 -13.72 -4.79
C GLU A 8 25.05 -14.22 -3.44
N PRO A 9 25.92 -14.61 -2.49
CA PRO A 9 25.47 -15.08 -1.19
C PRO A 9 24.58 -14.02 -0.55
N PHE A 10 23.38 -14.42 -0.14
CA PHE A 10 22.41 -13.54 0.49
C PHE A 10 23.07 -12.81 1.67
N LYS A 11 23.16 -11.48 1.58
CA LYS A 11 23.73 -10.65 2.65
C LYS A 11 22.69 -10.54 3.76
N VAL A 12 22.87 -11.33 4.82
CA VAL A 12 22.05 -11.23 6.03
C VAL A 12 22.26 -9.84 6.64
N PRO A 13 21.19 -9.04 6.83
CA PRO A 13 21.32 -7.72 7.43
C PRO A 13 21.71 -7.82 8.91
N ASN A 14 22.36 -6.79 9.43
CA ASN A 14 22.77 -6.75 10.83
C ASN A 14 21.55 -6.82 11.76
N TYR A 15 21.61 -7.60 12.83
CA TYR A 15 20.52 -7.79 13.79
C TYR A 15 20.03 -6.48 14.46
N SER A 16 20.89 -5.44 14.50
CA SER A 16 20.58 -4.16 15.13
C SER A 16 19.38 -3.44 14.51
N ILE A 17 19.01 -3.78 13.27
CA ILE A 17 17.83 -3.23 12.59
C ILE A 17 16.53 -3.54 13.32
N TYR A 18 16.48 -4.60 14.14
CA TYR A 18 15.28 -5.02 14.87
C TYR A 18 15.22 -4.47 16.30
N ASN A 19 16.13 -3.57 16.68
CA ASN A 19 16.08 -2.90 17.98
C ASN A 19 14.95 -1.86 18.08
N ASN A 20 14.30 -1.52 16.96
CA ASN A 20 13.22 -0.54 16.89
C ASN A 20 11.83 -1.10 17.27
N TYR A 21 11.77 -2.17 18.07
CA TYR A 21 10.51 -2.85 18.43
C TYR A 21 9.50 -1.92 19.13
N GLN A 22 9.98 -0.87 19.81
CA GLN A 22 9.15 0.12 20.51
C GLN A 22 8.38 1.06 19.57
N GLU A 23 8.80 1.18 18.30
CA GLU A 23 8.09 1.98 17.30
C GLU A 23 6.78 1.32 16.82
N PHE A 24 6.65 0.01 17.06
CA PHE A 24 5.47 -0.75 16.68
C PHE A 24 4.47 -0.76 17.84
N PRO A 25 3.28 -0.16 17.68
CA PRO A 25 2.33 0.00 18.77
C PRO A 25 1.85 -1.35 19.33
N GLN A 26 1.82 -2.42 18.51
CA GLN A 26 1.43 -3.75 18.98
C GLN A 26 2.47 -4.34 19.94
N LEU A 27 3.77 -4.21 19.62
CA LEU A 27 4.87 -4.71 20.44
C LEU A 27 5.08 -3.86 21.69
N ALA A 28 5.00 -2.53 21.57
CA ALA A 28 5.05 -1.63 22.72
C ALA A 28 3.91 -1.90 23.72
N ALA A 29 2.69 -2.17 23.23
CA ALA A 29 1.57 -2.55 24.08
C ALA A 29 1.78 -3.92 24.74
N HIS A 30 2.41 -4.88 24.04
CA HIS A 30 2.75 -6.19 24.59
C HIS A 30 3.79 -6.07 25.72
N GLU A 31 4.88 -5.33 25.49
CA GLU A 31 5.90 -5.03 26.51
C GLU A 31 5.25 -4.37 27.73
N LYS A 32 4.39 -3.37 27.53
CA LYS A 32 3.69 -2.68 28.63
C LYS A 32 2.80 -3.63 29.45
N ARG A 33 2.08 -4.55 28.80
CA ARG A 33 1.25 -5.56 29.49
C ARG A 33 2.09 -6.54 30.30
N LEU A 34 3.22 -6.99 29.76
CA LEU A 34 4.14 -7.85 30.49
C LEU A 34 4.79 -7.11 31.67
N ALA A 35 5.19 -5.86 31.46
CA ALA A 35 5.77 -5.02 32.51
C ALA A 35 4.78 -4.78 33.66
N GLN A 36 3.49 -4.65 33.37
CA GLN A 36 2.44 -4.58 34.41
C GLN A 36 2.36 -5.86 35.26
N LEU A 37 2.76 -7.00 34.70
CA LEU A 37 2.86 -8.28 35.41
C LEU A 37 4.24 -8.51 36.02
N GLY A 38 5.18 -7.56 35.90
CA GLY A 38 6.58 -7.73 36.31
C GLY A 38 7.39 -8.67 35.41
N LEU A 39 6.89 -8.99 34.21
CA LEU A 39 7.50 -9.90 33.25
C LEU A 39 8.15 -9.13 32.10
N LYS A 40 9.13 -9.77 31.45
CA LYS A 40 9.81 -9.25 30.25
C LYS A 40 9.94 -10.35 29.22
N ASP A 41 9.61 -10.05 27.96
CA ASP A 41 9.84 -10.96 26.84
C ASP A 41 11.24 -10.73 26.23
N PRO A 42 12.16 -11.71 26.32
CA PRO A 42 13.50 -11.59 25.73
C PRO A 42 13.50 -11.74 24.20
N TRP A 43 12.44 -12.30 23.61
CA TRP A 43 12.33 -12.59 22.18
C TRP A 43 11.60 -11.52 21.38
N ILE A 44 11.18 -10.43 22.02
CA ILE A 44 10.36 -9.38 21.37
C ILE A 44 10.96 -8.83 20.08
N ARG A 45 12.31 -8.74 20.00
CA ARG A 45 13.04 -8.30 18.81
C ARG A 45 12.91 -9.26 17.63
N ASN A 46 12.78 -10.56 17.91
CA ASN A 46 12.62 -11.57 16.87
C ASN A 46 11.29 -11.41 16.12
N TYR A 47 10.25 -10.87 16.76
CA TYR A 47 8.94 -10.70 16.12
C TYR A 47 8.81 -9.42 15.31
N VAL A 48 9.78 -8.51 15.38
CA VAL A 48 9.70 -7.18 14.75
C VAL A 48 9.46 -7.26 13.25
N TYR A 49 10.10 -8.20 12.55
CA TYR A 49 9.92 -8.34 11.11
C TYR A 49 8.48 -8.66 10.71
N LEU A 50 7.70 -9.30 11.59
CA LEU A 50 6.28 -9.57 11.35
C LEU A 50 5.47 -8.28 11.40
N TYR A 51 5.86 -7.32 12.24
CA TYR A 51 5.12 -6.07 12.44
C TYR A 51 5.56 -4.94 11.50
N ASP A 52 6.39 -5.23 10.49
CA ASP A 52 6.76 -4.24 9.49
C ASP A 52 5.52 -3.71 8.73
N ARG A 53 5.45 -2.39 8.54
CA ARG A 53 4.36 -1.66 7.86
C ARG A 53 4.17 -2.05 6.39
N LYS A 54 5.04 -2.90 5.86
CA LYS A 54 4.90 -3.48 4.52
C LYS A 54 3.81 -4.56 4.48
N TYR A 55 3.50 -5.19 5.60
CA TYR A 55 2.57 -6.32 5.61
C TYR A 55 1.11 -5.90 5.85
N PRO A 56 0.16 -6.56 5.16
CA PRO A 56 -1.26 -6.20 5.21
C PRO A 56 -1.89 -6.36 6.59
N HIS A 57 -1.41 -7.29 7.42
CA HIS A 57 -1.92 -7.49 8.78
C HIS A 57 -1.53 -6.36 9.76
N VAL A 58 -0.56 -5.51 9.41
CA VAL A 58 -0.11 -4.37 10.23
C VAL A 58 -0.82 -3.08 9.83
N VAL A 59 -0.97 -2.85 8.53
CA VAL A 59 -1.57 -1.63 7.95
C VAL A 59 -3.09 -1.60 8.13
N GLY A 60 -3.69 -2.77 8.37
CA GLY A 60 -5.13 -2.95 8.51
C GLY A 60 -5.79 -3.26 7.16
N GLN A 61 -6.78 -4.15 7.20
CA GLN A 61 -7.45 -4.69 6.00
C GLN A 61 -8.00 -3.58 5.09
N TRP A 62 -8.56 -2.51 5.68
CA TRP A 62 -9.12 -1.38 4.92
C TRP A 62 -8.09 -0.54 4.18
N ALA A 63 -6.97 -0.21 4.83
CA ALA A 63 -5.92 0.57 4.20
C ALA A 63 -5.17 -0.25 3.12
N HIS A 64 -5.05 -1.57 3.31
CA HIS A 64 -4.57 -2.47 2.27
C HIS A 64 -5.55 -2.55 1.08
N PHE A 65 -6.85 -2.70 1.35
CA PHE A 65 -7.89 -2.69 0.31
C PHE A 65 -7.85 -1.40 -0.54
N LYS A 66 -7.76 -0.23 0.11
CA LYS A 66 -7.58 1.05 -0.58
C LYS A 66 -6.33 1.06 -1.46
N LYS A 67 -5.21 0.51 -0.99
CA LYS A 67 -3.98 0.37 -1.77
C LYS A 67 -4.12 -0.57 -2.97
N LEU A 68 -5.06 -1.50 -2.97
CA LEU A 68 -5.28 -2.41 -4.10
C LEU A 68 -6.25 -1.82 -5.14
N ILE A 69 -7.29 -1.11 -4.70
CA ILE A 69 -8.37 -0.64 -5.59
C ILE A 69 -8.12 0.78 -6.13
N LEU A 70 -7.53 1.66 -5.33
CA LEU A 70 -7.33 3.06 -5.71
C LEU A 70 -6.15 3.35 -6.65
N PRO A 71 -5.12 2.48 -6.85
CA PRO A 71 -4.14 2.69 -7.91
C PRO A 71 -4.85 2.77 -9.26
N GLY A 72 -4.60 3.83 -10.02
CA GLY A 72 -5.17 4.02 -11.35
C GLY A 72 -6.52 4.74 -11.38
N TRP A 73 -7.21 4.95 -10.26
CA TRP A 73 -8.48 5.71 -10.24
C TRP A 73 -8.31 7.11 -10.84
N LYS A 74 -7.24 7.83 -10.45
CA LYS A 74 -6.95 9.17 -10.99
C LYS A 74 -6.70 9.18 -12.50
N VAL A 75 -6.02 8.16 -13.00
CA VAL A 75 -5.73 8.00 -14.43
C VAL A 75 -7.02 7.68 -15.19
N GLY A 76 -7.85 6.78 -14.64
CA GLY A 76 -9.16 6.44 -15.21
C GLY A 76 -10.09 7.65 -15.28
N VAL A 77 -10.20 8.44 -14.21
CA VAL A 77 -11.00 9.68 -14.20
C VAL A 77 -10.46 10.69 -15.22
N GLY A 78 -9.13 10.85 -15.32
CA GLY A 78 -8.53 11.73 -16.32
C GLY A 78 -8.82 11.30 -17.76
N ALA A 79 -8.71 10.00 -18.05
CA ALA A 79 -9.02 9.45 -19.37
C ALA A 79 -10.51 9.61 -19.73
N ALA A 80 -11.41 9.34 -18.78
CA ALA A 80 -12.84 9.52 -18.97
C ALA A 80 -13.20 10.99 -19.25
N ALA A 81 -12.66 11.93 -18.46
CA ALA A 81 -12.89 13.36 -18.66
C ALA A 81 -12.37 13.84 -20.03
N LEU A 82 -11.19 13.37 -20.44
CA LEU A 82 -10.62 13.71 -21.75
C LEU A 82 -11.49 13.17 -22.89
N LEU A 83 -11.97 11.92 -22.78
CA LEU A 83 -12.84 11.32 -23.77
C LEU A 83 -14.16 12.11 -23.90
N ILE A 84 -14.81 12.42 -22.77
CA ILE A 84 -16.04 13.23 -22.76
C ILE A 84 -15.81 14.59 -23.42
N ALA A 85 -14.71 15.27 -23.10
CA ALA A 85 -14.39 16.57 -23.70
C ALA A 85 -14.15 16.47 -25.21
N ALA A 86 -13.49 15.40 -25.68
CA ALA A 86 -13.25 15.17 -27.10
C ALA A 86 -14.55 14.86 -27.85
N GLU A 87 -15.43 14.04 -27.28
CA GLU A 87 -16.74 13.72 -27.85
C GLU A 87 -17.61 14.97 -27.97
N GLU A 88 -17.69 15.76 -26.90
CA GLU A 88 -18.48 16.98 -26.88
C GLU A 88 -17.95 18.03 -27.86
N ALA A 89 -16.63 18.22 -27.92
CA ALA A 89 -16.02 19.15 -28.88
C ALA A 89 -16.30 18.74 -30.33
N TYR A 90 -16.24 17.43 -30.63
CA TYR A 90 -16.56 16.91 -31.95
C TYR A 90 -18.04 17.08 -32.30
N GLN A 91 -18.95 16.79 -31.36
CA GLN A 91 -20.39 16.98 -31.56
C GLN A 91 -20.74 18.44 -31.79
N TYR A 92 -20.19 19.36 -30.98
CA TYR A 92 -20.38 20.79 -31.15
C TYR A 92 -19.88 21.28 -32.52
N ALA A 93 -18.68 20.85 -32.93
CA ALA A 93 -18.09 21.26 -34.20
C ALA A 93 -18.85 20.74 -35.43
N LYS A 94 -19.43 19.54 -35.35
CA LYS A 94 -20.08 18.88 -36.50
C LYS A 94 -21.59 19.12 -36.57
N HIS A 95 -22.26 19.20 -35.42
CA HIS A 95 -23.72 19.20 -35.33
C HIS A 95 -24.27 20.47 -34.68
N GLY A 96 -23.41 21.34 -34.12
CA GLY A 96 -23.82 22.62 -33.52
C GLY A 96 -24.61 22.48 -32.22
N THR A 97 -24.77 21.24 -31.73
CA THR A 97 -25.49 20.88 -30.51
C THR A 97 -24.59 20.08 -29.61
N THR A 98 -24.77 20.25 -28.31
CA THR A 98 -24.12 19.42 -27.31
C THR A 98 -24.92 18.14 -27.05
N SER A 99 -24.27 17.08 -26.56
CA SER A 99 -24.97 15.83 -26.21
C SER A 99 -26.08 16.06 -25.18
N TRP A 100 -25.91 17.08 -24.33
CA TRP A 100 -26.87 17.54 -23.33
C TRP A 100 -28.10 18.26 -23.89
N ASP A 101 -28.02 18.88 -25.07
CA ASP A 101 -29.17 19.56 -25.70
C ASP A 101 -30.24 18.57 -26.18
N SER A 102 -29.88 17.29 -26.37
CA SER A 102 -30.80 16.25 -26.85
C SER A 102 -31.67 15.63 -25.75
N HIS A 103 -31.41 15.96 -24.48
CA HIS A 103 -32.05 15.38 -23.30
C HIS A 103 -33.10 16.31 -22.64
N HIS A 104 -33.46 17.43 -23.28
CA HIS A 104 -34.50 18.37 -22.84
C HIS A 104 -35.72 18.38 -23.75
#